data_AF-A0A8H5TNJ5-F1
#
_entry.id   AF-A0A8H5TNJ5-F1
#
_cell.length_a   1.000
_cell.length_b   1.000
_cell.length_c   1.000
_cell.angle_alpha   90.00
_cell.angle_beta   90.00
_cell.angle_gamma   90.00
#
_symmetry.space_group_name_H-M   'P 1'
#
loop_
_entity.id
_entity.type
_entity.pdbx_description
1 polymer ?
#
loop_
_entity_poly.entity_id
_entity_poly.type
_entity_poly.pdbx_seq_one_letter_code
_entity_poly.pdbx_strand_id
1 'polypeptide(L)'
;MPKVTSSCELMDNAFPAGEVKLKGDFFVAQDEAGENMIFSIDDDGALQLILRNEMGDNVIVHLSSKFGVAADEAVTALAVNQDLDGTIHLVFAASQKEGSSKLYVVEPMAPKRQDWNTTQSLTGRLYSGE
;
A
#
# COMPACT_ATOMS: atom_id res chain seq x y z
N MET A 1 50.54 0.78 -26.39
CA MET A 1 49.52 0.32 -25.41
C MET A 1 48.16 0.64 -25.99
N PRO A 2 47.23 -0.33 -26.12
CA PRO A 2 45.88 -0.03 -26.60
C PRO A 2 45.12 0.75 -25.52
N LYS A 3 44.51 1.87 -25.90
CA LYS A 3 43.74 2.74 -25.02
C LYS A 3 42.31 2.18 -24.98
N VAL A 4 41.92 1.58 -23.86
CA VAL A 4 40.56 1.11 -23.65
C VAL A 4 39.70 2.31 -23.28
N THR A 5 38.83 2.74 -24.18
CA THR A 5 37.75 3.68 -23.88
C THR A 5 36.53 2.88 -23.44
N SER A 6 36.21 2.94 -22.15
CA SER A 6 34.93 2.48 -21.62
C SER A 6 34.00 3.69 -21.56
N SER A 7 32.95 3.69 -22.38
CA SER A 7 31.83 4.62 -22.28
C SER A 7 30.71 3.92 -21.54
N CYS A 8 30.48 4.28 -20.27
CA CYS A 8 29.26 3.93 -19.58
C CYS A 8 28.19 4.95 -19.98
N GLU A 9 27.17 4.54 -20.75
CA GLU A 9 26.04 5.39 -21.15
C GLU A 9 25.33 6.08 -19.96
N LEU A 10 25.49 5.53 -18.77
CA LEU A 10 24.99 6.08 -17.51
C LEU A 10 25.62 7.43 -17.11
N MET A 11 26.77 7.81 -17.68
CA MET A 11 27.41 9.10 -17.40
C MET A 11 26.96 10.23 -18.34
N ASP A 12 26.37 9.91 -19.49
CA ASP A 12 25.95 10.91 -20.49
C ASP A 12 24.51 11.40 -20.26
N ASN A 13 23.72 10.67 -19.48
CA ASN A 13 22.36 11.03 -19.10
C ASN A 13 22.28 11.41 -17.61
N ALA A 14 23.11 12.38 -17.20
CA ALA A 14 22.97 13.00 -15.89
C ALA A 14 21.65 13.78 -15.83
N PHE A 15 20.58 13.10 -15.40
CA PHE A 15 19.34 13.79 -15.03
C PHE A 15 19.66 14.81 -13.93
N PRO A 16 19.14 16.05 -14.00
CA PRO A 16 19.30 17.00 -12.91
C PRO A 16 18.75 16.37 -11.64
N ALA A 17 19.51 16.47 -10.55
CA ALA A 17 19.09 15.99 -9.23
C ALA A 17 17.85 16.80 -8.81
N GLY A 18 16.67 16.30 -9.14
CA GLY A 18 15.41 16.75 -8.57
C GLY A 18 15.28 16.18 -7.16
N GLU A 19 14.61 16.91 -6.27
CA GLU A 19 14.14 16.31 -5.03
C GLU A 19 13.34 15.05 -5.37
N VAL A 20 13.84 13.90 -4.94
CA VAL A 20 13.01 12.71 -4.80
C VAL A 20 12.04 13.05 -3.67
N LYS A 21 10.87 13.56 -4.02
CA LYS A 21 9.77 13.65 -3.05
C LYS A 21 9.50 12.22 -2.61
N LEU A 22 9.92 11.87 -1.40
CA LEU A 22 9.51 10.62 -0.75
C LEU A 22 8.00 10.66 -0.69
N LYS A 23 7.34 9.97 -1.62
CA LYS A 23 5.90 10.00 -1.76
C LYS A 23 5.34 8.74 -1.14
N GLY A 24 4.69 8.91 0.00
CA GLY A 24 3.94 7.89 0.73
C GLY A 24 4.82 6.86 1.42
N ASP A 25 4.57 6.63 2.71
CA ASP A 25 5.04 5.42 3.35
C ASP A 25 4.31 4.23 2.70
N PHE A 26 5.07 3.27 2.18
CA PHE A 26 4.54 1.99 1.76
C PHE A 26 4.96 0.91 2.76
N PHE A 27 4.08 -0.06 2.95
CA PHE A 27 4.33 -1.19 3.82
C PHE A 27 4.22 -2.47 3.02
N VAL A 28 5.12 -3.40 3.29
CA VAL A 28 5.17 -4.69 2.60
C VAL A 28 4.84 -5.79 3.60
N ALA A 29 3.87 -6.63 3.23
CA ALA A 29 3.66 -7.95 3.81
C ALA A 29 3.83 -9.01 2.71
N GLN A 30 3.83 -10.28 3.09
CA GLN A 30 3.83 -11.40 2.15
C GLN A 30 2.50 -12.14 2.19
N ASP A 31 2.07 -12.65 1.04
CA ASP A 31 0.94 -13.57 0.99
C ASP A 31 1.35 -15.01 1.38
N GLU A 32 0.40 -15.95 1.35
CA GLU A 32 0.65 -17.37 1.64
C GLU A 32 1.59 -18.07 0.65
N ALA A 33 1.87 -17.47 -0.51
CA ALA A 33 2.83 -17.97 -1.50
C ALA A 33 4.21 -17.28 -1.40
N GLY A 34 4.39 -16.33 -0.48
CA GLY A 34 5.60 -15.53 -0.33
C GLY A 34 5.71 -14.36 -1.32
N GLU A 35 4.65 -14.06 -2.07
CA GLU A 35 4.61 -12.91 -2.96
C GLU A 35 4.30 -11.63 -2.17
N ASN A 36 4.86 -10.50 -2.60
CA ASN A 36 4.71 -9.24 -1.89
C ASN A 36 3.29 -8.68 -2.04
N MET A 37 2.74 -8.22 -0.92
CA MET A 37 1.56 -7.40 -0.79
C MET A 37 1.99 -6.01 -0.35
N ILE A 38 1.79 -5.00 -1.22
CA ILE A 38 2.28 -3.64 -0.98
C ILE A 38 1.09 -2.74 -0.64
N PHE A 39 1.03 -2.28 0.60
CA PHE A 39 0.03 -1.34 1.09
C PHE A 39 0.58 0.07 0.97
N SER A 40 -0.23 1.00 0.45
CA SER A 40 0.17 2.40 0.31
C SER A 40 -1.05 3.32 0.32
N ILE A 41 -0.78 4.61 0.47
CA ILE A 41 -1.74 5.69 0.30
C ILE A 41 -1.41 6.37 -1.03
N ASP A 42 -2.41 6.56 -1.90
CA ASP A 42 -2.22 7.26 -3.17
C ASP A 42 -2.20 8.79 -3.00
N ASP A 43 -2.04 9.51 -4.11
CA ASP A 43 -1.94 10.97 -4.13
C ASP A 43 -3.21 11.69 -3.67
N ASP A 44 -4.36 11.02 -3.77
CA ASP A 44 -5.67 11.55 -3.38
C ASP A 44 -6.02 11.15 -1.93
N GLY A 45 -5.14 10.42 -1.24
CA GLY A 45 -5.36 9.95 0.12
C GLY A 45 -6.14 8.64 0.19
N ALA A 46 -6.27 7.88 -0.89
CA ALA A 46 -6.93 6.59 -0.88
C ALA A 46 -5.97 5.46 -0.48
N LEU A 47 -6.41 4.59 0.43
CA LEU A 47 -5.72 3.36 0.79
C LEU A 47 -5.84 2.36 -0.35
N GLN A 48 -4.72 1.83 -0.78
CA GLN A 48 -4.61 0.84 -1.84
C GLN A 48 -3.66 -0.29 -1.47
N LEU A 49 -3.90 -1.45 -2.08
CA LEU A 49 -3.05 -2.62 -2.00
C LEU A 49 -2.67 -3.06 -3.40
N ILE A 50 -1.38 -3.24 -3.65
CA ILE A 50 -0.86 -3.86 -4.86
C ILE A 50 -0.53 -5.31 -4.51
N LEU A 51 -1.10 -6.26 -5.25
CA LEU A 51 -0.84 -7.69 -5.10
C LEU A 51 -0.74 -8.37 -6.46
N ARG A 52 -0.11 -9.54 -6.48
CA ARG A 52 0.03 -10.34 -7.69
C ARG A 52 -1.17 -11.27 -7.88
N ASN A 53 -1.86 -11.17 -9.00
CA ASN A 53 -2.99 -12.05 -9.32
C ASN A 53 -2.53 -13.47 -9.69
N GLU A 54 -3.47 -14.38 -9.95
CA GLU A 54 -3.17 -15.78 -10.30
C GLU A 54 -2.46 -15.93 -11.66
N MET A 55 -2.57 -14.95 -12.55
CA MET A 55 -1.88 -14.91 -13.85
C MET A 55 -0.46 -14.33 -13.75
N GLY A 56 -0.07 -13.84 -12.57
CA GLY A 56 1.23 -13.24 -12.33
C GLY A 56 1.30 -11.74 -12.58
N ASP A 57 0.20 -11.07 -12.88
CA ASP A 57 0.14 -9.62 -13.06
C ASP A 57 -0.05 -8.88 -11.72
N ASN A 58 0.52 -7.69 -11.60
CA ASN A 58 0.24 -6.80 -10.47
C ASN A 58 -1.12 -6.12 -10.67
N VAL A 59 -1.98 -6.23 -9.66
CA VAL A 59 -3.31 -5.60 -9.64
C VAL A 59 -3.42 -4.64 -8.46
N ILE A 60 -4.13 -3.53 -8.67
CA ILE A 60 -4.44 -2.56 -7.63
C ILE A 60 -5.80 -2.88 -7.04
N VAL A 61 -5.85 -3.00 -5.73
CA VAL A 61 -7.04 -3.20 -4.92
C VAL A 61 -7.30 -1.91 -4.14
N HIS A 62 -8.39 -1.22 -4.47
CA HIS A 62 -8.79 0.02 -3.79
C HIS A 62 -9.42 -0.28 -2.42
N LEU A 63 -8.58 -0.39 -1.40
CA LEU A 63 -8.97 -0.76 -0.05
C LEU A 63 -9.89 0.27 0.62
N SER A 64 -9.69 1.58 0.40
CA SER A 64 -10.60 2.61 0.95
C SER A 64 -12.07 2.32 0.60
N SER A 65 -12.34 1.97 -0.66
CA SER A 65 -13.70 1.63 -1.10
C SER A 65 -14.20 0.33 -0.46
N LYS A 66 -13.35 -0.69 -0.31
CA LYS A 66 -13.73 -1.95 0.33
C LYS A 66 -14.04 -1.78 1.81
N PHE A 67 -13.25 -0.97 2.50
CA PHE A 67 -13.44 -0.64 3.92
C PHE A 67 -14.57 0.36 4.15
N GLY A 68 -15.07 1.03 3.10
CA GLY A 68 -16.16 2.00 3.23
C GLY A 68 -15.69 3.32 3.83
N VAL A 69 -14.42 3.68 3.62
CA VAL A 69 -13.92 5.03 3.91
C VAL A 69 -14.70 6.01 3.02
N ALA A 70 -15.21 7.09 3.61
CA ALA A 70 -16.04 8.02 2.87
C ALA A 70 -15.24 8.71 1.75
N ALA A 71 -15.89 9.05 0.64
CA ALA A 71 -15.21 9.64 -0.52
C ALA A 71 -14.60 11.04 -0.24
N ASP A 72 -15.03 11.69 0.84
CA ASP A 72 -14.51 12.97 1.33
C ASP A 72 -13.49 12.82 2.50
N GLU A 73 -13.22 11.58 2.93
CA GLU A 73 -12.19 11.25 3.90
C GLU A 73 -10.89 10.86 3.17
N ALA A 74 -9.77 11.45 3.60
CA ALA A 74 -8.43 11.09 3.14
C ALA A 74 -7.71 10.31 4.23
N VAL A 75 -7.06 9.20 3.85
CA VAL A 75 -6.18 8.43 4.73
C VAL A 75 -4.89 9.22 4.94
N THR A 76 -4.57 9.51 6.20
CA THR A 76 -3.44 10.38 6.58
C THR A 76 -2.30 9.62 7.26
N ALA A 77 -2.59 8.43 7.78
CA ALA A 77 -1.59 7.55 8.36
C ALA A 77 -1.95 6.09 8.09
N LEU A 78 -0.93 5.27 7.91
CA LEU A 78 -1.04 3.83 7.67
C LEU A 78 0.04 3.13 8.49
N ALA A 79 -0.30 2.00 9.08
CA ALA A 79 0.64 1.06 9.66
C ALA A 79 0.21 -0.35 9.28
N VAL A 80 1.18 -1.15 8.85
CA VAL A 80 0.99 -2.57 8.57
C VAL A 80 2.07 -3.36 9.29
N ASN A 81 1.65 -4.44 9.94
CA ASN A 81 2.54 -5.41 10.56
C ASN A 81 2.13 -6.81 10.10
N GLN A 82 3.11 -7.71 10.01
CA GLN A 82 2.87 -9.11 9.73
C GLN A 82 3.54 -9.97 10.81
N ASP A 83 2.75 -10.83 11.43
CA ASP A 83 3.23 -11.81 12.41
C ASP A 83 3.99 -12.95 11.71
N LEU A 84 4.75 -13.73 12.49
CA LEU A 84 5.52 -14.87 12.00
C LEU A 84 4.66 -15.97 11.35
N ASP A 85 3.39 -16.06 11.73
CA ASP A 85 2.41 -16.99 11.13
C ASP A 85 1.78 -16.44 9.84
N GLY A 86 2.18 -15.24 9.42
CA GLY A 86 1.70 -14.56 8.24
C GLY A 86 0.47 -13.68 8.46
N THR A 87 -0.12 -13.65 9.66
CA THR A 87 -1.27 -12.79 9.97
C THR A 87 -0.91 -11.33 9.77
N ILE A 88 -1.74 -10.61 9.01
CA ILE A 88 -1.54 -9.20 8.68
C ILE A 88 -2.44 -8.35 9.57
N HIS A 89 -1.81 -7.42 10.29
CA HIS A 89 -2.47 -6.38 11.08
C HIS A 89 -2.36 -5.06 10.31
N LEU A 90 -3.51 -4.43 10.07
CA LEU A 90 -3.58 -3.15 9.36
C LEU A 90 -4.34 -2.14 10.22
N VAL A 91 -3.73 -0.96 10.39
CA VAL A 91 -4.33 0.18 11.07
C VAL A 91 -4.12 1.41 10.22
N PHE A 92 -5.15 2.24 10.08
CA PHE A 92 -5.05 3.50 9.35
C PHE A 92 -5.89 4.59 10.00
N ALA A 93 -5.49 5.84 9.81
CA ALA A 93 -6.28 6.99 10.21
C ALA A 93 -6.81 7.70 8.97
N ALA A 94 -8.08 8.11 9.00
CA ALA A 94 -8.67 8.93 7.95
C ALA A 94 -9.28 10.20 8.54
N SER A 95 -9.21 11.29 7.80
CA SER A 95 -9.74 12.58 8.22
C SER A 95 -10.45 13.29 7.08
N GLN A 96 -11.52 14.01 7.42
CA GLN A 96 -12.10 15.02 6.55
C GLN A 96 -11.29 16.31 6.64
N LYS A 97 -11.29 17.14 5.58
CA LYS A 97 -10.50 18.39 5.48
C LYS A 97 -10.61 19.35 6.67
N GLU A 98 -11.74 19.34 7.37
CA GLU A 98 -12.02 20.18 8.55
C GLU A 98 -12.52 19.35 9.76
N GLY A 99 -12.28 18.04 9.74
CA GLY A 99 -12.81 17.09 10.73
C GLY A 99 -11.75 16.51 11.68
N SER A 100 -12.22 15.81 12.71
CA SER A 100 -11.35 14.96 13.53
C SER A 100 -10.88 13.75 12.71
N SER A 101 -9.67 13.27 13.03
CA SER A 101 -9.18 12.01 12.48
C SER A 101 -9.85 10.83 13.18
N LYS A 102 -10.33 9.86 12.42
CA LYS A 102 -10.86 8.59 12.92
C LYS A 102 -9.79 7.52 12.76
N LEU A 103 -9.61 6.68 13.78
CA LEU A 103 -8.73 5.52 13.74
C LEU A 103 -9.52 4.28 13.35
N TYR A 104 -9.05 3.59 12.32
CA TYR A 104 -9.60 2.33 11.85
C TYR A 104 -8.60 1.21 12.12
N VAL A 105 -9.06 0.20 12.84
CA VAL A 105 -8.31 -1.03 13.12
C VAL A 105 -8.98 -2.15 12.35
N VAL A 106 -8.26 -2.76 11.41
CA VAL A 106 -8.77 -3.92 10.67
C VAL A 106 -8.60 -5.16 11.55
N GLU A 107 -9.63 -6.00 11.60
CA GLU A 107 -9.53 -7.35 12.14
C GLU A 107 -8.32 -8.08 11.55
N PRO A 108 -7.55 -8.86 12.34
CA PRO A 108 -6.41 -9.61 11.84
C PRO A 108 -6.80 -10.44 10.61
N MET A 109 -6.09 -10.22 9.50
CA MET A 109 -6.40 -10.87 8.23
C MET A 109 -5.37 -11.94 7.91
N ALA A 110 -5.82 -13.07 7.38
CA ALA A 110 -4.93 -14.08 6.83
C ALA A 110 -4.18 -13.52 5.61
N PRO A 111 -2.97 -14.02 5.30
CA PRO A 111 -2.20 -13.62 4.13
C PRO A 111 -2.75 -14.22 2.81
N LYS A 112 -4.06 -14.43 2.72
CA LYS A 112 -4.72 -15.04 1.55
C LYS A 112 -5.16 -13.97 0.59
N ARG A 113 -4.59 -13.94 -0.61
CA ARG A 113 -4.90 -12.93 -1.64
C ARG A 113 -6.40 -12.76 -1.90
N GLN A 114 -7.18 -13.84 -1.88
CA GLN A 114 -8.62 -13.80 -2.15
C GLN A 114 -9.40 -13.05 -1.07
N ASP A 115 -8.92 -13.05 0.18
CA ASP A 115 -9.55 -12.31 1.27
C ASP A 115 -9.43 -10.80 1.07
N TRP A 116 -8.36 -10.36 0.41
CA TRP A 116 -8.10 -8.94 0.10
C TRP A 116 -8.71 -8.51 -1.24
N ASN A 117 -8.65 -9.37 -2.26
CA ASN A 117 -9.21 -9.13 -3.59
C ASN A 117 -10.64 -9.68 -3.74
N THR A 118 -11.46 -9.55 -2.70
CA THR A 118 -12.86 -10.01 -2.73
C THR A 118 -13.78 -8.97 -3.37
N THR A 119 -14.87 -9.39 -3.99
CA THR A 119 -15.93 -8.46 -4.45
C THR A 119 -16.81 -7.96 -3.29
N GLN A 120 -16.70 -8.59 -2.12
CA GLN A 120 -17.45 -8.22 -0.94
C GLN A 120 -16.86 -6.98 -0.24
N SER A 121 -17.70 -6.25 0.48
CA SER A 121 -17.24 -5.17 1.37
C SER A 121 -16.47 -5.77 2.55
N LEU A 122 -15.43 -5.05 2.98
CA LEU A 122 -14.62 -5.34 4.16
C LEU A 122 -14.97 -4.43 5.36
N THR A 123 -15.98 -3.56 5.25
CA THR A 123 -16.38 -2.64 6.33
C THR A 123 -16.70 -3.37 7.63
N GLY A 124 -17.29 -4.57 7.56
CA GLY A 124 -17.59 -5.40 8.74
C GLY A 124 -16.36 -5.91 9.50
N ARG A 125 -15.16 -5.76 8.94
CA ARG A 125 -13.88 -6.11 9.57
C ARG A 125 -13.19 -4.91 10.22
N LEU A 126 -13.86 -3.77 10.33
CA LEU A 126 -13.29 -2.58 10.95
C LEU A 126 -13.80 -2.42 12.37
N TYR A 127 -12.87 -2.23 13.29
CA TYR A 127 -13.14 -1.57 14.55
C TYR A 127 -12.81 -0.09 14.41
N SER A 128 -13.77 0.78 14.68
CA SER A 128 -13.57 2.22 14.75
C SER A 128 -13.50 2.67 16.20
N GLY A 129 -12.44 3.38 16.58
CA GLY A 129 -12.41 4.17 17.81
C GLY A 129 -12.86 5.60 17.50
N GLU A 130 -13.90 6.08 18.18
CA GLU A 130 -14.26 7.51 18.21
C GLU A 130 -13.41 8.29 19.22
#